data_AF-A0A0G0XFE6-F1
#
_entry.id   AF-A0A0G0XFE6-F1
#
_cell.length_a   1.000
_cell.length_b   1.000
_cell.length_c   1.000
_cell.angle_alpha   90.00
_cell.angle_beta   90.00
_cell.angle_gamma   90.00
#
_symmetry.space_group_name_H-M   'P 1'
#
loop_
_entity.id
_entity.type
_entity.pdbx_description
1 polymer ?
#
loop_
_entity_poly.entity_id
_entity_poly.type
_entity_poly.pdbx_seq_one_letter_code
_entity_poly.pdbx_strand_id
1 'polypeptide(L)'
;MERQTKRKVNNQSGAAMLISVIFFLFISLAIISGLVSPTVREFKNANVNLSSKKSYFLAESGSEDALYRILKNMAISASESLTLDSNSATTTITDIDSSTKQITSLGDVSNYQRKTNLTLSTSAGVSFNYGMQIGNGGLVMSNSATINGNVYVNGNITGSNSAKITGTAIAADRTAEIVDQINDTGTPTNTIQFGITASTQDAAQSFITATSDVVTQISVYIKKVGTPSNATVRITADSGGKPATNSLATGTLSASSVTTSYGWVNIVLSPNVNLSTGTTYWLV
;
A
#
# COMPACT_ATOMS: atom_id res chain seq x y z
N MET A 1 52.00 -48.11 103.96
CA MET A 1 51.17 -46.88 103.87
C MET A 1 50.84 -46.65 102.40
N GLU A 2 49.69 -47.14 101.94
CA GLU A 2 49.24 -46.86 100.56
C GLU A 2 48.37 -45.61 100.53
N ARG A 3 48.81 -44.62 99.74
CA ARG A 3 48.09 -43.37 99.50
C ARG A 3 47.08 -43.60 98.39
N GLN A 4 45.78 -43.64 98.74
CA GLN A 4 44.72 -43.67 97.73
C GLN A 4 44.60 -42.31 97.03
N THR A 5 44.87 -42.26 95.73
CA THR A 5 44.64 -41.11 94.85
C THR A 5 43.18 -41.11 94.39
N LYS A 6 42.38 -40.17 94.92
CA LYS A 6 41.00 -39.95 94.46
C LYS A 6 41.00 -39.42 93.02
N ARG A 7 40.41 -40.19 92.10
CA ARG A 7 40.21 -39.80 90.69
C ARG A 7 39.12 -38.72 90.62
N LYS A 8 39.46 -37.50 90.19
CA LYS A 8 38.49 -36.42 89.94
C LYS A 8 37.65 -36.78 88.71
N VAL A 9 36.36 -37.06 88.90
CA VAL A 9 35.41 -37.26 87.79
C VAL A 9 35.00 -35.89 87.24
N ASN A 10 35.14 -35.69 85.93
CA ASN A 10 34.82 -34.43 85.27
C ASN A 10 33.33 -34.38 84.92
N ASN A 11 32.54 -33.70 85.75
CA ASN A 11 31.08 -33.60 85.61
C ASN A 11 30.62 -32.49 84.64
N GLN A 12 31.52 -31.86 83.88
CA GLN A 12 31.19 -30.74 82.98
C GLN A 12 30.91 -31.16 81.53
N SER A 13 31.17 -32.41 81.15
CA SER A 13 30.94 -32.90 79.78
C SER A 13 29.47 -32.91 79.37
N GLY A 14 28.56 -33.24 80.30
CA GLY A 14 27.11 -33.14 80.06
C GLY A 14 26.62 -31.69 79.93
N ALA A 15 27.18 -30.78 80.72
CA ALA A 15 26.90 -29.35 80.62
C ALA A 15 27.39 -28.77 79.29
N ALA A 16 28.56 -29.18 78.81
CA ALA A 16 29.08 -28.76 77.51
C ALA A 16 28.18 -29.19 76.35
N MET A 17 27.69 -30.44 76.35
CA MET A 17 26.72 -30.92 75.34
C MET A 17 25.43 -30.11 75.38
N LEU A 18 24.91 -29.81 76.56
CA LEU A 18 23.66 -29.07 76.73
C LEU A 18 23.77 -27.62 76.22
N ILE A 19 24.90 -26.95 76.50
CA ILE A 19 25.20 -25.61 75.98
C ILE A 19 25.29 -25.63 74.45
N SER A 20 25.96 -26.62 73.85
CA SER A 20 26.02 -26.74 72.39
C SER A 20 24.63 -26.93 71.75
N VAL A 21 23.77 -27.76 72.35
CA VAL A 21 22.40 -27.98 71.86
C VAL A 21 21.57 -26.69 71.93
N ILE A 22 21.62 -25.97 73.06
CA ILE A 22 20.93 -24.69 73.22
C ILE A 22 21.45 -23.65 72.22
N PHE A 23 22.76 -23.61 71.99
CA PHE A 23 23.36 -22.70 71.02
C PHE A 23 22.89 -22.99 69.59
N PHE A 24 22.89 -24.27 69.17
CA PHE A 24 22.34 -24.67 67.87
C PHE A 24 20.84 -24.41 67.74
N LEU A 25 20.08 -24.56 68.83
CA LEU A 25 18.66 -24.21 68.88
C LEU A 25 18.45 -22.71 68.63
N PHE A 26 19.24 -21.83 69.25
CA PHE A 26 19.12 -20.39 69.03
C PHE A 26 19.53 -19.99 67.61
N ILE A 27 20.59 -20.58 67.06
CA ILE A 27 21.00 -20.33 65.67
C ILE A 27 19.91 -20.77 64.70
N SER A 28 19.33 -21.96 64.88
CA SER A 28 18.28 -22.45 63.99
C SER A 28 17.03 -21.58 64.05
N LEU A 29 16.63 -21.13 65.24
CA LEU A 29 15.51 -20.21 65.40
C LEU A 29 15.76 -18.85 64.72
N ALA A 30 16.97 -18.32 64.84
CA ALA A 30 17.37 -17.07 64.19
C ALA A 30 17.33 -17.19 62.66
N ILE A 31 17.81 -18.30 62.10
CA ILE A 31 17.75 -18.58 60.65
C ILE A 31 16.30 -18.69 60.18
N ILE A 32 15.46 -19.48 60.87
CA ILE A 32 14.04 -19.65 60.51
C ILE A 32 13.32 -18.30 60.54
N SER A 33 13.50 -17.53 61.62
CA SER A 33 12.89 -16.20 61.75
C SER A 33 13.32 -15.26 60.63
N GLY A 34 14.61 -15.29 60.26
CA GLY A 34 15.15 -14.51 59.14
C GLY A 34 14.55 -14.86 57.78
N LEU A 35 14.10 -16.11 57.57
CA LEU A 35 13.56 -16.60 56.29
C LEU A 35 12.05 -16.42 56.13
N VAL A 36 11.28 -16.38 57.23
CA VAL A 36 9.81 -16.28 57.17
C VAL A 36 9.36 -14.98 56.48
N SER A 37 9.93 -13.85 56.86
CA SER A 37 9.51 -12.54 56.32
C SER A 37 9.74 -12.41 54.80
N PRO A 38 10.94 -12.73 54.26
CA PRO A 38 11.16 -12.79 52.82
C PRO A 38 10.21 -13.74 52.08
N THR A 39 9.96 -14.93 52.65
CA THR A 39 9.10 -15.94 52.00
C THR A 39 7.65 -15.47 51.88
N VAL A 40 7.09 -14.88 52.95
CA VAL A 40 5.73 -14.30 52.93
C VAL A 40 5.65 -13.14 51.95
N ARG A 41 6.70 -12.30 51.89
CA ARG A 41 6.76 -11.19 50.92
C ARG A 41 6.77 -11.70 49.48
N GLU A 42 7.58 -12.71 49.18
CA GLU A 42 7.64 -13.30 47.84
C GLU A 42 6.33 -13.98 47.45
N PHE A 43 5.64 -14.65 48.38
CA PHE A 43 4.30 -15.18 48.12
C PHE A 43 3.29 -14.08 47.78
N LYS A 44 3.30 -12.95 48.51
CA LYS A 44 2.44 -11.80 48.21
C LYS A 44 2.78 -11.20 46.84
N ASN A 45 4.06 -11.02 46.53
CA ASN A 45 4.52 -10.51 45.24
C ASN A 45 4.12 -11.43 44.08
N ALA A 46 4.24 -12.74 44.25
CA ALA A 46 3.82 -13.72 43.25
C ALA A 46 2.31 -13.64 42.98
N ASN A 47 1.48 -13.50 44.02
CA ASN A 47 0.04 -13.33 43.87
C ASN A 47 -0.32 -12.00 43.18
N VAL A 48 0.31 -10.89 43.56
CA VAL A 48 0.12 -9.60 42.89
C VAL A 48 0.49 -9.71 41.40
N ASN A 49 1.61 -10.35 41.08
CA ASN A 49 2.05 -10.56 39.70
C ASN A 49 1.05 -11.42 38.92
N LEU A 50 0.53 -12.48 39.52
CA LEU A 50 -0.49 -13.33 38.90
C LEU A 50 -1.79 -12.56 38.63
N SER A 51 -2.34 -11.86 39.62
CA SER A 51 -3.55 -11.05 39.44
C SER A 51 -3.33 -9.97 38.39
N SER A 52 -2.15 -9.34 38.39
CA SER A 52 -1.79 -8.32 37.41
C SER A 52 -1.74 -8.86 35.97
N LYS A 53 -1.23 -10.07 35.76
CA LYS A 53 -1.27 -10.74 34.45
C LYS A 53 -2.69 -11.08 34.03
N LYS A 54 -3.52 -11.59 34.95
CA LYS A 54 -4.93 -11.85 34.68
C LYS A 54 -5.66 -10.57 34.23
N SER A 55 -5.47 -9.46 34.93
CA SER A 55 -6.06 -8.17 34.56
C SER A 55 -5.60 -7.69 33.18
N TYR A 56 -4.32 -7.93 32.83
CA TYR A 56 -3.78 -7.57 31.53
C TYR A 56 -4.47 -8.34 30.40
N PHE A 57 -4.54 -9.67 30.50
CA PHE A 57 -5.22 -10.50 29.49
C PHE A 57 -6.72 -10.23 29.42
N LEU A 58 -7.35 -9.86 30.53
CA LEU A 58 -8.75 -9.46 30.56
C LEU A 58 -8.97 -8.13 29.81
N ALA A 59 -8.10 -7.14 30.03
CA ALA A 59 -8.11 -5.88 29.27
C ALA A 59 -7.83 -6.11 27.78
N GLU A 60 -6.88 -6.99 27.45
CA GLU A 60 -6.58 -7.37 26.07
C GLU A 60 -7.81 -7.99 25.39
N SER A 61 -8.47 -8.94 26.05
CA SER A 61 -9.71 -9.57 25.58
C SER A 61 -10.80 -8.53 25.29
N GLY A 62 -10.98 -7.56 26.17
CA GLY A 62 -11.96 -6.49 25.98
C GLY A 62 -11.61 -5.55 24.81
N SER A 63 -10.32 -5.27 24.59
CA SER A 63 -9.87 -4.46 23.46
C SER A 63 -9.92 -5.20 22.12
N GLU A 64 -9.65 -6.51 22.11
CA GLU A 64 -9.70 -7.35 20.92
C GLU A 64 -11.14 -7.64 20.48
N ASP A 65 -12.08 -7.88 21.41
CA ASP A 65 -13.51 -8.03 21.08
C ASP A 65 -14.04 -6.75 20.42
N ALA A 66 -13.74 -5.59 21.01
CA ALA A 66 -14.15 -4.31 20.44
C ALA A 66 -13.54 -4.07 19.06
N LEU A 67 -12.23 -4.34 18.91
CA LEU A 67 -11.53 -4.25 17.63
C LEU A 67 -12.19 -5.14 16.57
N TYR A 68 -12.44 -6.41 16.91
CA TYR A 68 -13.02 -7.38 16.00
C TYR A 68 -14.41 -6.95 15.51
N ARG A 69 -15.28 -6.51 16.43
CA ARG A 69 -16.62 -6.03 16.08
C ARG A 69 -16.57 -4.79 15.19
N ILE A 70 -15.65 -3.85 15.46
CA ILE A 70 -15.43 -2.68 14.61
C ILE A 70 -14.98 -3.10 13.21
N LEU A 71 -13.99 -4.00 13.09
CA LEU A 71 -13.47 -4.48 11.80
C LEU A 71 -14.51 -5.27 10.98
N LYS A 72 -15.44 -5.96 11.65
CA LYS A 72 -16.50 -6.76 11.02
C LYS A 72 -17.82 -6.01 10.85
N ASN A 73 -17.86 -4.71 11.16
CA ASN A 73 -19.07 -3.89 11.10
C ASN A 73 -20.23 -4.50 11.90
N MET A 74 -19.92 -5.03 13.08
CA MET A 74 -20.91 -5.57 14.02
C MET A 74 -21.39 -4.46 14.97
N ALA A 75 -22.59 -4.62 15.52
CA ALA A 75 -23.12 -3.67 16.50
C ALA A 75 -22.24 -3.62 17.75
N ILE A 76 -21.87 -2.40 18.17
CA ILE A 76 -21.08 -2.12 19.37
C ILE A 76 -21.40 -0.72 19.89
N SER A 77 -21.42 -0.56 21.21
CA SER A 77 -21.71 0.71 21.89
C SER A 77 -20.42 1.46 22.22
N ALA A 78 -20.52 2.70 22.71
CA ALA A 78 -19.37 3.48 23.17
C ALA A 78 -18.70 2.93 24.44
N SER A 79 -19.40 2.07 25.20
CA SER A 79 -18.87 1.39 26.38
C SER A 79 -19.43 -0.02 26.45
N GLU A 80 -18.56 -1.00 26.63
CA GLU A 80 -18.87 -2.42 26.67
C GLU A 80 -18.23 -3.06 27.90
N SER A 81 -18.87 -4.08 28.47
CA SER A 81 -18.31 -4.85 29.58
C SER A 81 -18.20 -6.32 29.23
N LEU A 82 -17.04 -6.89 29.50
CA LEU A 82 -16.74 -8.32 29.35
C LEU A 82 -16.47 -8.90 30.73
N THR A 83 -17.25 -9.88 31.16
CA THR A 83 -17.01 -10.61 32.42
C THR A 83 -16.45 -11.99 32.13
N LEU A 84 -15.28 -12.32 32.69
CA LEU A 84 -14.65 -13.65 32.63
C LEU A 84 -14.20 -14.07 34.03
N ASP A 85 -14.59 -15.27 34.46
CA ASP A 85 -14.21 -15.81 35.78
C ASP A 85 -14.54 -14.84 36.95
N SER A 86 -15.72 -14.23 36.90
CA SER A 86 -16.19 -13.19 37.86
C SER A 86 -15.34 -11.91 37.92
N ASN A 87 -14.39 -11.73 37.01
CA ASN A 87 -13.64 -10.49 36.83
C ASN A 87 -14.17 -9.74 35.61
N SER A 88 -14.03 -8.43 35.56
CA SER A 88 -14.56 -7.62 34.47
C SER A 88 -13.50 -6.80 33.74
N ALA A 89 -13.67 -6.67 32.43
CA ALA A 89 -13.08 -5.62 31.63
C ALA A 89 -14.17 -4.64 31.23
N THR A 90 -13.86 -3.35 31.33
CA THR A 90 -14.68 -2.27 30.78
C THR A 90 -13.92 -1.66 29.61
N THR A 91 -14.49 -1.76 28.41
CA THR A 91 -13.92 -1.20 27.19
C THR A 91 -14.70 0.05 26.78
N THR A 92 -14.00 1.17 26.62
CA THR A 92 -14.54 2.44 26.16
C THR A 92 -14.03 2.74 24.76
N ILE A 93 -14.92 3.12 23.86
CA ILE A 93 -14.64 3.44 22.47
C ILE A 93 -14.97 4.91 22.25
N THR A 94 -13.94 5.69 21.91
CA THR A 94 -14.03 7.14 21.74
C THR A 94 -13.63 7.52 20.33
N ASP A 95 -14.41 8.37 19.67
CA ASP A 95 -14.04 9.00 18.42
C ASP A 95 -13.09 10.17 18.72
N ILE A 96 -11.84 10.09 18.26
CA ILE A 96 -10.86 11.18 18.38
C ILE A 96 -11.13 12.20 17.27
N ASP A 97 -11.30 11.72 16.05
CA ASP A 97 -11.63 12.52 14.86
C ASP A 97 -12.48 11.72 13.87
N SER A 98 -12.72 12.24 12.66
CA SER A 98 -13.56 11.61 11.63
C SER A 98 -13.01 10.29 11.08
N SER A 99 -11.71 10.03 11.27
CA SER A 99 -10.99 8.86 10.78
C SER A 99 -10.32 8.04 11.88
N THR A 100 -10.27 8.55 13.10
CA THR A 100 -9.54 7.94 14.20
C THR A 100 -10.46 7.61 15.38
N LYS A 101 -10.45 6.34 15.78
CA LYS A 101 -11.10 5.84 17.00
C LYS A 101 -10.06 5.37 18.00
N GLN A 102 -10.37 5.50 19.28
CA GLN A 102 -9.58 4.96 20.37
C GLN A 102 -10.40 3.96 21.17
N ILE A 103 -9.83 2.79 21.41
CA ILE A 103 -10.38 1.73 22.24
C ILE A 103 -9.51 1.62 23.49
N THR A 104 -10.07 1.98 24.63
CA THR A 104 -9.40 1.84 25.93
C THR A 104 -10.10 0.72 26.71
N SER A 105 -9.41 -0.35 27.07
CA SER A 105 -9.97 -1.41 27.92
C SER A 105 -9.28 -1.45 29.27
N LEU A 106 -10.07 -1.48 30.35
CA LEU A 106 -9.62 -1.60 31.73
C LEU A 106 -10.06 -2.95 32.28
N GLY A 107 -9.12 -3.88 32.42
CA GLY A 107 -9.34 -5.15 33.11
C GLY A 107 -9.10 -5.01 34.61
N ASP A 108 -10.06 -5.48 35.41
CA ASP A 108 -10.00 -5.49 36.87
C ASP A 108 -10.13 -6.92 37.41
N VAL A 109 -9.12 -7.36 38.15
CA VAL A 109 -9.12 -8.63 38.89
C VAL A 109 -8.85 -8.29 40.34
N SER A 110 -9.89 -8.32 41.19
CA SER A 110 -9.76 -8.06 42.63
C SER A 110 -9.07 -6.73 42.97
N ASN A 111 -9.39 -5.65 42.25
CA ASN A 111 -8.79 -4.30 42.32
C ASN A 111 -7.37 -4.19 41.75
N TYR A 112 -6.82 -5.26 41.18
CA TYR A 112 -5.63 -5.16 40.34
C TYR A 112 -6.06 -4.75 38.94
N GLN A 113 -5.66 -3.57 38.51
CA GLN A 113 -6.11 -3.00 37.26
C GLN A 113 -5.00 -2.95 36.22
N ARG A 114 -5.32 -3.31 34.99
CA ARG A 114 -4.46 -3.09 33.82
C ARG A 114 -5.29 -2.47 32.72
N LYS A 115 -4.67 -1.55 31.99
CA LYS A 115 -5.31 -0.80 30.93
C LYS A 115 -4.56 -1.01 29.62
N THR A 116 -5.27 -1.35 28.57
CA THR A 116 -4.78 -1.39 27.19
C THR A 116 -5.42 -0.26 26.39
N ASN A 117 -4.70 0.23 25.40
CA ASN A 117 -5.18 1.31 24.53
C ASN A 117 -4.81 1.00 23.09
N LEU A 118 -5.81 0.98 22.21
CA LEU A 118 -5.65 0.80 20.77
C LEU A 118 -6.16 2.05 20.07
N THR A 119 -5.38 2.57 19.12
CA THR A 119 -5.82 3.66 18.24
C THR A 119 -6.00 3.08 16.84
N LEU A 120 -7.20 3.22 16.30
CA LEU A 120 -7.56 2.79 14.96
C LEU A 120 -7.66 4.02 14.08
N SER A 121 -6.83 4.10 13.06
CA SER A 121 -6.96 5.09 11.99
C SER A 121 -7.48 4.41 10.73
N THR A 122 -8.53 4.97 10.15
CA THR A 122 -8.99 4.60 8.81
C THR A 122 -8.39 5.57 7.82
N SER A 123 -7.55 5.08 6.92
CA SER A 123 -7.24 5.85 5.72
C SER A 123 -8.38 5.67 4.72
N ALA A 124 -8.62 6.69 3.89
CA ALA A 124 -9.53 6.55 2.78
C ALA A 124 -8.99 5.45 1.84
N GLY A 125 -9.53 4.23 1.98
CA GLY A 125 -9.40 3.22 0.94
C GLY A 125 -10.04 3.80 -0.31
N VAL A 126 -9.22 4.17 -1.30
CA VAL A 126 -9.74 4.65 -2.59
C VAL A 126 -10.28 3.45 -3.35
N SER A 127 -11.60 3.34 -3.43
CA SER A 127 -12.25 2.37 -4.31
C SER A 127 -12.51 3.03 -5.66
N PHE A 128 -11.75 2.64 -6.67
CA PHE A 128 -11.91 3.12 -8.04
C PHE A 128 -13.03 2.36 -8.75
N ASN A 129 -14.28 2.72 -8.46
CA ASN A 129 -15.44 2.19 -9.18
C ASN A 129 -15.79 3.14 -10.34
N TYR A 130 -15.08 2.98 -11.46
CA TYR A 130 -15.40 3.68 -12.69
C TYR A 130 -16.20 2.76 -13.63
N GLY A 131 -17.29 3.28 -14.18
CA GLY A 131 -17.93 2.68 -15.35
C GLY A 131 -17.05 2.81 -16.61
N MET A 132 -16.13 3.79 -16.63
CA MET A 132 -15.16 3.98 -17.70
C MET A 132 -13.89 4.69 -17.20
N GLN A 133 -12.73 4.08 -17.45
CA GLN A 133 -11.41 4.69 -17.23
C GLN A 133 -10.72 4.86 -18.59
N ILE A 134 -10.43 6.11 -18.96
CA ILE A 134 -9.74 6.45 -20.21
C ILE A 134 -8.41 7.11 -19.88
N GLY A 135 -7.34 6.65 -20.54
CA GLY A 135 -6.01 7.25 -20.43
C GLY A 135 -5.91 8.58 -21.18
N ASN A 136 -4.75 8.83 -21.79
CA ASN A 136 -4.53 10.03 -22.58
C ASN A 136 -5.38 9.98 -23.86
N GLY A 137 -6.11 11.06 -24.14
CA GLY A 137 -6.95 11.19 -25.35
C GLY A 137 -8.29 11.88 -25.11
N GLY A 138 -8.74 11.97 -23.86
CA GLY A 138 -10.05 12.54 -23.55
C GLY A 138 -11.22 11.58 -23.80
N LEU A 139 -12.43 12.04 -23.52
CA LEU A 139 -13.68 11.34 -23.83
C LEU A 139 -14.53 12.25 -24.69
N VAL A 140 -14.90 11.82 -25.89
CA VAL A 140 -15.88 12.54 -26.73
C VAL A 140 -17.15 11.70 -26.82
N MET A 141 -18.28 12.29 -26.40
CA MET A 141 -19.60 11.71 -26.46
C MET A 141 -20.47 12.54 -27.42
N SER A 142 -21.19 11.89 -28.32
CA SER A 142 -22.08 12.55 -29.29
C SER A 142 -23.49 11.96 -29.24
N ASN A 143 -24.48 12.71 -29.76
CA ASN A 143 -25.90 12.32 -29.77
C ASN A 143 -26.43 12.04 -28.35
N SER A 144 -27.17 10.95 -28.16
CA SER A 144 -27.77 10.55 -26.88
C SER A 144 -26.92 9.51 -26.12
N ALA A 145 -25.60 9.52 -26.30
CA ALA A 145 -24.71 8.57 -25.62
C ALA A 145 -24.85 8.70 -24.09
N THR A 146 -25.12 7.57 -23.42
CA THR A 146 -25.31 7.55 -21.96
C THR A 146 -24.31 6.60 -21.31
N ILE A 147 -23.51 7.10 -20.37
CA ILE A 147 -22.63 6.30 -19.51
C ILE A 147 -23.30 6.17 -18.14
N ASN A 148 -23.64 4.93 -17.78
CA ASN A 148 -24.22 4.62 -16.48
C ASN A 148 -23.10 4.27 -15.48
N GLY A 149 -22.60 5.26 -14.75
CA GLY A 149 -21.52 5.10 -13.77
C GLY A 149 -20.54 6.27 -13.76
N ASN A 150 -19.46 6.13 -12.99
CA ASN A 150 -18.41 7.15 -12.89
C ASN A 150 -17.43 7.07 -14.07
N VAL A 151 -16.87 8.20 -14.47
CA VAL A 151 -15.91 8.33 -15.56
C VAL A 151 -14.65 9.02 -15.04
N TYR A 152 -13.48 8.46 -15.35
CA TYR A 152 -12.19 9.09 -15.13
C TYR A 152 -11.42 9.17 -16.44
N VAL A 153 -10.89 10.34 -16.78
CA VAL A 153 -10.19 10.59 -18.04
C VAL A 153 -8.94 11.44 -17.80
N ASN A 154 -7.79 11.03 -18.35
CA ASN A 154 -6.59 11.88 -18.42
C ASN A 154 -6.67 12.82 -19.63
N GLY A 155 -7.56 13.82 -19.52
CA GLY A 155 -7.84 14.80 -20.56
C GLY A 155 -9.28 15.29 -20.56
N ASN A 156 -9.64 16.05 -21.59
CA ASN A 156 -10.96 16.68 -21.69
C ASN A 156 -12.08 15.65 -21.83
N ILE A 157 -13.22 15.92 -21.19
CA ILE A 157 -14.49 15.24 -21.43
C ILE A 157 -15.37 16.20 -22.23
N THR A 158 -15.79 15.80 -23.43
CA THR A 158 -16.60 16.60 -24.36
C THR A 158 -17.87 15.86 -24.71
N GLY A 159 -19.01 16.34 -24.23
CA GLY A 159 -20.33 15.85 -24.62
C GLY A 159 -21.00 16.78 -25.64
N SER A 160 -21.69 16.23 -26.63
CA SER A 160 -22.54 16.97 -27.58
C SER A 160 -23.98 16.47 -27.51
N ASN A 161 -24.94 17.32 -27.88
CA ASN A 161 -26.39 17.03 -27.88
C ASN A 161 -26.90 16.63 -26.48
N SER A 162 -27.40 15.40 -26.34
CA SER A 162 -28.07 14.84 -25.17
C SER A 162 -27.19 13.81 -24.43
N ALA A 163 -25.87 13.89 -24.60
CA ALA A 163 -24.91 13.03 -23.92
C ALA A 163 -25.04 13.13 -22.39
N LYS A 164 -25.01 11.99 -21.70
CA LYS A 164 -25.25 11.91 -20.26
C LYS A 164 -24.26 10.98 -19.56
N ILE A 165 -23.68 11.43 -18.45
CA ILE A 165 -22.97 10.58 -17.49
C ILE A 165 -23.81 10.58 -16.21
N THR A 166 -24.20 9.41 -15.71
CA THR A 166 -25.08 9.33 -14.53
C THR A 166 -24.35 9.26 -13.20
N GLY A 167 -23.02 9.09 -13.22
CA GLY A 167 -22.14 9.18 -12.06
C GLY A 167 -21.18 10.37 -12.11
N THR A 168 -20.11 10.33 -11.31
CA THR A 168 -19.07 11.36 -11.24
C THR A 168 -18.23 11.36 -12.52
N ALA A 169 -17.95 12.52 -13.10
CA ALA A 169 -17.02 12.69 -14.20
C ALA A 169 -15.78 13.47 -13.74
N ILE A 170 -14.59 12.85 -13.85
CA ILE A 170 -13.31 13.44 -13.48
C ILE A 170 -12.46 13.59 -14.74
N ALA A 171 -12.17 14.83 -15.13
CA ALA A 171 -11.16 15.16 -16.12
C ALA A 171 -9.88 15.53 -15.36
N ALA A 172 -8.90 14.63 -15.38
CA ALA A 172 -7.57 14.86 -14.81
C ALA A 172 -6.68 15.57 -15.83
N ASP A 173 -5.74 16.36 -15.32
CA ASP A 173 -4.76 17.04 -16.15
C ASP A 173 -3.87 16.03 -16.87
N ARG A 174 -3.51 16.34 -18.11
CA ARG A 174 -2.57 15.55 -18.89
C ARG A 174 -1.18 16.15 -18.70
N THR A 175 -0.16 15.33 -18.52
CA THR A 175 1.20 15.79 -18.86
C THR A 175 1.16 16.22 -20.33
N ALA A 176 1.47 17.48 -20.60
CA ALA A 176 1.38 18.02 -21.95
C ALA A 176 2.25 17.20 -22.90
N GLU A 177 1.68 16.74 -24.01
CA GLU A 177 2.45 16.13 -25.08
C GLU A 177 3.32 17.23 -25.71
N ILE A 178 4.64 17.07 -25.63
CA ILE A 178 5.59 18.01 -26.21
C ILE A 178 5.95 17.48 -27.59
N VAL A 179 5.79 18.33 -28.61
CA VAL A 179 6.25 18.00 -29.96
C VAL A 179 7.77 18.12 -29.99
N ASP A 180 8.47 16.98 -30.03
CA ASP A 180 9.93 16.95 -30.02
C ASP A 180 10.52 17.25 -31.40
N GLN A 181 9.99 16.62 -32.47
CA GLN A 181 10.46 16.79 -33.85
C GLN A 181 9.36 17.34 -34.75
N ILE A 182 9.67 18.41 -35.50
CA ILE A 182 8.76 19.03 -36.47
C ILE A 182 9.49 19.17 -37.80
N ASN A 183 8.87 18.67 -38.86
CA ASN A 183 9.27 18.90 -40.24
C ASN A 183 8.10 19.54 -41.01
N ASP A 184 7.65 20.70 -40.54
CA ASP A 184 6.54 21.48 -41.10
C ASP A 184 7.09 22.76 -41.73
N THR A 185 7.24 22.75 -43.05
CA THR A 185 7.61 23.94 -43.84
C THR A 185 6.47 24.40 -44.74
N GLY A 186 5.21 24.04 -44.41
CA GLY A 186 4.03 24.27 -45.26
C GLY A 186 3.76 23.14 -46.27
N THR A 187 2.93 23.40 -47.29
CA THR A 187 2.59 22.39 -48.31
C THR A 187 3.86 21.90 -49.02
N PRO A 188 4.19 20.59 -48.94
CA PRO A 188 5.43 20.08 -49.52
C PRO A 188 5.48 20.29 -51.04
N THR A 189 6.60 20.81 -51.55
CA THR A 189 6.84 20.96 -53.00
C THR A 189 6.95 19.60 -53.71
N ASN A 190 7.40 18.58 -52.98
CA ASN A 190 7.55 17.21 -53.47
C ASN A 190 6.63 16.28 -52.68
N THR A 191 6.07 15.29 -53.37
CA THR A 191 5.15 14.32 -52.77
C THR A 191 5.60 12.91 -53.12
N ILE A 192 5.50 12.01 -52.14
CA ILE A 192 5.79 10.58 -52.34
C ILE A 192 4.46 9.87 -52.46
N GLN A 193 4.25 9.16 -53.58
CA GLN A 193 3.10 8.31 -53.76
C GLN A 193 3.46 6.88 -53.35
N PHE A 194 2.69 6.30 -52.43
CA PHE A 194 2.85 4.93 -51.96
C PHE A 194 1.52 4.17 -52.03
N GLY A 195 1.54 2.86 -51.81
CA GLY A 195 0.33 2.03 -51.80
C GLY A 195 -0.36 1.87 -53.16
N ILE A 196 0.40 1.93 -54.26
CA ILE A 196 -0.12 1.72 -55.62
C ILE A 196 0.01 0.27 -56.08
N THR A 197 -0.90 -0.20 -56.93
CA THR A 197 -0.98 -1.58 -57.41
C THR A 197 0.24 -2.05 -58.22
N ALA A 198 0.99 -1.12 -58.83
CA ALA A 198 2.12 -1.43 -59.72
C ALA A 198 3.51 -1.36 -59.04
N SER A 199 3.62 -0.76 -57.85
CA SER A 199 4.86 -0.75 -57.06
C SER A 199 4.55 -0.52 -55.59
N THR A 200 4.50 -1.58 -54.78
CA THR A 200 4.44 -1.46 -53.32
C THR A 200 5.83 -1.13 -52.82
N GLN A 201 6.08 0.14 -52.48
CA GLN A 201 7.31 0.60 -51.85
C GLN A 201 6.95 1.22 -50.50
N ASP A 202 7.76 0.90 -49.49
CA ASP A 202 7.71 1.59 -48.20
C ASP A 202 8.39 2.96 -48.36
N ALA A 203 7.84 4.00 -47.74
CA ALA A 203 8.46 5.30 -47.65
C ALA A 203 9.04 5.47 -46.25
N ALA A 204 10.26 5.99 -46.11
CA ALA A 204 10.88 6.15 -44.80
C ALA A 204 11.54 7.52 -44.65
N GLN A 205 11.52 8.05 -43.42
CA GLN A 205 12.19 9.28 -43.03
C GLN A 205 12.90 9.11 -41.70
N SER A 206 14.19 9.43 -41.66
CA SER A 206 14.97 9.46 -40.43
C SER A 206 14.71 10.73 -39.61
N PHE A 207 14.77 10.63 -38.30
CA PHE A 207 14.74 11.75 -37.35
C PHE A 207 15.66 11.45 -36.15
N ILE A 208 16.07 12.49 -35.43
CA ILE A 208 16.88 12.38 -34.21
C ILE A 208 16.07 13.01 -33.09
N THR A 209 15.88 12.31 -31.97
CA THR A 209 15.13 12.91 -30.85
C THR A 209 16.00 13.89 -30.07
N ALA A 210 15.42 15.03 -29.69
CA ALA A 210 16.11 16.05 -28.90
C ALA A 210 16.11 15.69 -27.41
N THR A 211 15.05 15.04 -26.95
CA THR A 211 14.90 14.58 -25.55
C THR A 211 14.75 13.06 -25.47
N SER A 212 15.10 12.49 -24.30
CA SER A 212 14.84 11.08 -24.01
C SER A 212 13.48 10.97 -23.34
N ASP A 213 12.46 10.53 -24.08
CA ASP A 213 11.11 10.37 -23.56
C ASP A 213 10.31 9.32 -24.35
N VAL A 214 9.14 9.00 -23.83
CA VAL A 214 8.19 8.04 -24.40
C VAL A 214 7.44 8.67 -25.57
N VAL A 215 7.59 8.07 -26.76
CA VAL A 215 6.80 8.43 -27.93
C VAL A 215 5.42 7.75 -27.87
N THR A 216 4.36 8.55 -27.99
CA THR A 216 2.96 8.09 -27.94
C THR A 216 2.22 8.28 -29.27
N GLN A 217 2.63 9.27 -30.06
CA GLN A 217 1.94 9.66 -31.28
C GLN A 217 2.91 10.18 -32.34
N ILE A 218 2.57 9.96 -33.61
CA ILE A 218 3.17 10.62 -34.77
C ILE A 218 2.07 11.27 -35.59
N SER A 219 2.39 12.37 -36.27
CA SER A 219 1.50 13.00 -37.25
C SER A 219 2.15 12.99 -38.62
N VAL A 220 1.38 12.65 -39.66
CA VAL A 220 1.83 12.68 -41.06
C VAL A 220 0.94 13.60 -41.89
N TYR A 221 1.54 14.38 -42.78
CA TYR A 221 0.81 15.28 -43.67
C TYR A 221 0.49 14.58 -44.99
N ILE A 222 -0.76 14.16 -45.17
CA ILE A 222 -1.14 13.23 -46.25
C ILE A 222 -2.54 13.50 -46.81
N LYS A 223 -2.77 13.07 -48.06
CA LYS A 223 -4.08 12.92 -48.69
C LYS A 223 -4.23 11.53 -49.30
N LYS A 224 -5.47 11.08 -49.51
CA LYS A 224 -5.76 9.84 -50.23
C LYS A 224 -6.18 10.11 -51.67
N VAL A 225 -5.86 9.16 -52.54
CA VAL A 225 -6.32 9.10 -53.94
C VAL A 225 -7.07 7.79 -54.11
N GLY A 226 -8.31 7.84 -54.61
CA GLY A 226 -9.18 6.66 -54.71
C GLY A 226 -9.60 6.11 -53.35
N THR A 227 -9.65 4.78 -53.23
CA THR A 227 -10.14 4.05 -52.05
C THR A 227 -9.04 3.13 -51.48
N PRO A 228 -7.97 3.69 -50.88
CA PRO A 228 -6.90 2.87 -50.33
C PRO A 228 -7.36 2.08 -49.11
N SER A 229 -6.66 0.98 -48.81
CA SER A 229 -6.75 0.28 -47.53
C SER A 229 -6.01 1.04 -46.43
N ASN A 230 -6.18 0.62 -45.17
CA ASN A 230 -5.35 1.10 -44.07
C ASN A 230 -3.87 0.79 -44.32
N ALA A 231 -3.00 1.64 -43.78
CA ALA A 231 -1.55 1.44 -43.82
C ALA A 231 -1.00 1.28 -42.38
N THR A 232 0.13 0.60 -42.27
CA THR A 232 0.87 0.48 -41.01
C THR A 232 1.99 1.49 -41.01
N VAL A 233 2.10 2.27 -39.93
CA VAL A 233 3.21 3.17 -39.67
C VAL A 233 4.03 2.57 -38.55
N ARG A 234 5.35 2.61 -38.66
CA ARG A 234 6.26 2.07 -37.64
C ARG A 234 7.39 3.03 -37.32
N ILE A 235 7.83 2.98 -36.07
CA ILE A 235 9.12 3.52 -35.66
C ILE A 235 10.10 2.35 -35.61
N THR A 236 11.26 2.51 -36.24
CA THR A 236 12.35 1.54 -36.18
C THR A 236 13.64 2.21 -35.74
N ALA A 237 14.59 1.43 -35.19
CA ALA A 237 15.95 1.91 -34.96
C ALA A 237 16.68 2.14 -36.30
N ASP A 238 17.76 2.92 -36.28
CA ASP A 238 18.73 2.94 -37.37
C ASP A 238 19.55 1.64 -37.42
N SER A 239 19.75 1.13 -38.63
CA SER A 239 20.60 -0.02 -38.92
C SER A 239 21.55 0.31 -40.08
N GLY A 240 22.50 1.21 -39.82
CA GLY A 240 23.53 1.58 -40.80
C GLY A 240 23.02 2.56 -41.85
N GLY A 241 22.28 3.58 -41.42
CA GLY A 241 21.68 4.59 -42.31
C GLY A 241 20.43 4.10 -43.04
N LYS A 242 19.77 3.06 -42.52
CA LYS A 242 18.54 2.46 -43.06
C LYS A 242 17.61 2.04 -41.91
N PRO A 243 16.28 2.00 -42.14
CA PRO A 243 15.35 1.44 -41.16
C PRO A 243 15.69 -0.01 -40.81
N ALA A 244 15.75 -0.33 -39.52
CA ALA A 244 15.86 -1.71 -39.05
C ALA A 244 14.60 -2.53 -39.41
N THR A 245 14.75 -3.86 -39.52
CA THR A 245 13.63 -4.75 -39.88
C THR A 245 12.62 -4.93 -38.74
N ASN A 246 13.04 -4.71 -37.49
CA ASN A 246 12.18 -4.78 -36.32
C ASN A 246 11.56 -3.40 -36.01
N SER A 247 10.25 -3.40 -35.77
CA SER A 247 9.53 -2.24 -35.27
C SER A 247 9.73 -2.10 -33.77
N LEU A 248 10.04 -0.90 -33.32
CA LEU A 248 10.00 -0.51 -31.90
C LEU A 248 8.55 -0.24 -31.49
N ALA A 249 7.84 0.54 -32.30
CA ALA A 249 6.43 0.87 -32.12
C ALA A 249 5.69 0.81 -33.46
N THR A 250 4.40 0.53 -33.43
CA THR A 250 3.55 0.50 -34.63
C THR A 250 2.26 1.29 -34.41
N GLY A 251 1.71 1.85 -35.47
CA GLY A 251 0.42 2.54 -35.48
C GLY A 251 -0.32 2.24 -36.77
N THR A 252 -1.64 2.36 -36.73
CA THR A 252 -2.48 2.18 -37.93
C THR A 252 -2.87 3.54 -38.50
N LEU A 253 -2.44 3.83 -39.72
CA LEU A 253 -2.96 4.92 -40.51
C LEU A 253 -4.28 4.48 -41.15
N SER A 254 -5.40 4.88 -40.54
CA SER A 254 -6.72 4.55 -41.04
C SER A 254 -7.07 5.33 -42.31
N ALA A 255 -7.44 4.64 -43.38
CA ALA A 255 -7.87 5.26 -44.63
C ALA A 255 -9.15 6.13 -44.46
N SER A 256 -9.94 5.86 -43.41
CA SER A 256 -11.10 6.68 -43.05
C SER A 256 -10.71 8.05 -42.48
N SER A 257 -9.55 8.14 -41.82
CA SER A 257 -9.05 9.39 -41.21
C SER A 257 -8.32 10.29 -42.21
N VAL A 258 -7.95 9.76 -43.38
CA VAL A 258 -7.27 10.51 -44.44
C VAL A 258 -8.32 11.10 -45.41
N THR A 259 -8.20 12.39 -45.71
CA THR A 259 -9.09 13.09 -46.66
C THR A 259 -8.53 13.15 -48.08
N THR A 260 -9.32 13.59 -49.06
CA THR A 260 -8.85 13.81 -50.45
C THR A 260 -8.01 15.07 -50.61
N SER A 261 -7.96 15.92 -49.58
CA SER A 261 -7.09 17.09 -49.48
C SER A 261 -5.95 16.82 -48.51
N TYR A 262 -4.83 17.53 -48.65
CA TYR A 262 -3.74 17.38 -47.69
C TYR A 262 -4.14 17.87 -46.31
N GLY A 263 -3.81 17.07 -45.30
CA GLY A 263 -4.02 17.41 -43.90
C GLY A 263 -3.14 16.56 -42.99
N TRP A 264 -2.96 17.04 -41.76
CA TRP A 264 -2.29 16.29 -40.71
C TRP A 264 -3.19 15.17 -40.20
N VAL A 265 -2.65 13.96 -40.14
CA VAL A 265 -3.33 12.79 -39.58
C VAL A 265 -2.50 12.25 -38.43
N ASN A 266 -3.12 12.17 -37.26
CA ASN A 266 -2.50 11.66 -36.04
C ASN A 266 -2.61 10.14 -35.99
N ILE A 267 -1.51 9.49 -35.62
CA ILE A 267 -1.37 8.05 -35.51
C ILE A 267 -0.85 7.74 -34.11
N VAL A 268 -1.66 7.08 -33.31
CA VAL A 268 -1.28 6.59 -31.98
C VAL A 268 -0.42 5.34 -32.13
N LEU A 269 0.65 5.26 -31.35
CA LEU A 269 1.60 4.16 -31.37
C LEU A 269 1.32 3.15 -30.27
N SER A 270 1.62 1.88 -30.56
CA SER A 270 1.65 0.79 -29.59
C SER A 270 2.76 -0.21 -29.96
N PRO A 271 3.57 -0.66 -28.98
CA PRO A 271 3.63 -0.15 -27.60
C PRO A 271 4.19 1.28 -27.54
N ASN A 272 3.99 1.96 -26.40
CA ASN A 272 4.68 3.21 -26.10
C ASN A 272 6.16 2.92 -25.82
N VAL A 273 7.07 3.54 -26.57
CA VAL A 273 8.51 3.27 -26.50
C VAL A 273 9.28 4.49 -26.05
N ASN A 274 10.26 4.31 -25.17
CA ASN A 274 11.20 5.36 -24.82
C ASN A 274 12.27 5.50 -25.91
N LEU A 275 12.34 6.69 -26.53
CA LEU A 275 13.37 7.03 -27.51
C LEU A 275 14.48 7.80 -26.80
N SER A 276 15.74 7.54 -27.16
CA SER A 276 16.90 8.16 -26.50
C SER A 276 17.42 9.37 -27.27
N THR A 277 17.67 10.48 -26.57
CA THR A 277 18.25 11.71 -27.14
C THR A 277 19.49 11.42 -27.98
N GLY A 278 19.64 12.13 -29.10
CA GLY A 278 20.78 11.99 -30.01
C GLY A 278 20.84 10.68 -30.80
N THR A 279 19.85 9.79 -30.65
CA THR A 279 19.77 8.54 -31.42
C THR A 279 18.93 8.75 -32.69
N THR A 280 19.41 8.21 -33.81
CA THR A 280 18.65 8.23 -35.08
C THR A 280 17.61 7.12 -35.10
N TYR A 281 16.38 7.50 -35.39
CA TYR A 281 15.24 6.60 -35.59
C TYR A 281 14.63 6.85 -36.97
N TRP A 282 13.83 5.89 -37.43
CA TRP A 282 13.14 5.97 -38.71
C TRP A 282 11.64 5.85 -38.53
N LEU A 283 10.91 6.75 -39.18
CA LEU A 283 9.50 6.62 -39.46
C LEU A 283 9.36 5.89 -40.81
N VAL A 284 8.60 4.80 -40.84
CA VAL A 284 8.28 4.03 -42.07
C VAL A 284 6.78 3.85 -42.20
#